data_AF-A0A0D0CCH0-F1
#
_entry.id   AF-A0A0D0CCH0-F1
#
_cell.length_a   1.000
_cell.length_b   1.000
_cell.length_c   1.000
_cell.angle_alpha   90.00
_cell.angle_beta   90.00
_cell.angle_gamma   90.00
#
_symmetry.space_group_name_H-M   'P 1'
#
loop_
_entity.id
_entity.type
_entity.pdbx_description
1 polymer ?
#
loop_
_entity_poly.entity_id
_entity_poly.type
_entity_poly.pdbx_seq_one_letter_code
_entity_poly.pdbx_strand_id
1 'polypeptide(L)'
;MGGANLEVFKFGLYLFVPVFALLHFGDPQWYHDNVLPYKDRLFRPIDQTHRYLPTDQEAVRNELTRIKAEKLARRMEREEEAQAQASPPQTSQGWLRSWW
;
A
#
# COMPACT_ATOMS: atom_id res chain seq x y z
N MET A 1 42.90 -23.68 19.35
CA MET A 1 42.80 -22.23 19.12
C MET A 1 43.54 -21.92 17.83
N GLY A 2 42.84 -21.56 16.75
CA GLY A 2 43.50 -21.25 15.47
C GLY A 2 44.31 -19.97 15.65
N GLY A 3 45.64 -20.07 15.55
CA GLY A 3 46.59 -18.99 15.87
C GLY A 3 46.47 -17.75 14.98
N ALA A 4 47.50 -16.91 14.98
CA ALA A 4 47.51 -15.57 14.37
C ALA A 4 46.88 -15.46 12.95
N ASN A 5 46.97 -16.48 12.11
CA ASN A 5 46.35 -16.51 10.79
C ASN A 5 44.81 -16.39 10.83
N LEU A 6 44.16 -16.97 11.84
CA LEU A 6 42.71 -16.90 12.00
C LEU A 6 42.26 -15.51 12.46
N GLU A 7 43.11 -14.81 13.20
CA GLU A 7 42.86 -13.44 13.63
C GLU A 7 42.91 -12.50 12.42
N VAL A 8 43.94 -12.61 11.58
CA VAL A 8 44.06 -11.81 10.34
C VAL A 8 42.87 -12.03 9.41
N PHE A 9 42.39 -13.27 9.26
CA PHE A 9 41.18 -13.54 8.47
C PHE A 9 39.94 -12.84 9.01
N LYS A 10 39.72 -12.89 10.33
CA LYS A 10 38.58 -12.20 10.98
C LYS A 10 38.67 -10.70 10.79
N PHE A 11 39.86 -10.12 10.99
CA PHE A 11 40.08 -8.69 10.77
C PHE A 11 39.82 -8.30 9.31
N GLY A 12 40.31 -9.10 8.36
CA GLY A 12 40.03 -8.92 6.94
C GLY A 12 38.53 -8.95 6.64
N LEU A 13 37.79 -9.90 7.22
CA LEU A 13 36.34 -9.99 7.05
C LEU A 13 35.60 -8.79 7.67
N TYR A 14 36.00 -8.37 8.88
CA TYR A 14 35.40 -7.21 9.56
C TYR A 14 35.61 -5.90 8.82
N LEU A 15 36.71 -5.76 8.07
CA LEU A 15 36.95 -4.60 7.22
C LEU A 15 36.27 -4.75 5.85
N PHE A 16 36.33 -5.93 5.25
CA PHE A 16 35.82 -6.16 3.90
C PHE A 16 34.30 -6.03 3.83
N VAL A 17 33.55 -6.61 4.77
CA VAL A 17 32.09 -6.59 4.75
C VAL A 17 31.51 -5.16 4.76
N PRO A 18 31.88 -4.26 5.69
CA PRO A 18 31.35 -2.89 5.69
C PRO A 18 31.84 -2.08 4.49
N VAL A 19 33.09 -2.26 4.04
CA VAL A 19 33.60 -1.55 2.86
C VAL A 19 32.86 -1.99 1.60
N PHE A 20 32.63 -3.29 1.43
CA PHE A 20 31.86 -3.83 0.32
C PHE A 20 30.40 -3.34 0.36
N ALA A 21 29.78 -3.36 1.53
CA ALA A 21 28.42 -2.83 1.71
C ALA A 21 28.34 -1.35 1.32
N LEU A 22 29.31 -0.53 1.70
CA LEU A 22 29.36 0.89 1.32
C LEU A 22 29.54 1.07 -0.19
N LEU A 23 30.36 0.26 -0.86
CA LEU A 23 30.53 0.36 -2.31
C LEU A 23 29.28 -0.10 -3.06
N HIS A 24 28.60 -1.14 -2.58
CA HIS A 24 27.40 -1.66 -3.22
C HIS A 24 26.18 -0.77 -3.00
N PHE A 25 25.94 -0.33 -1.77
CA PHE A 25 24.77 0.48 -1.40
C PHE A 25 25.01 1.99 -1.54
N GLY A 26 26.26 2.42 -1.72
CA GLY A 26 26.63 3.83 -1.91
C GLY A 26 26.52 4.31 -3.35
N ASP A 27 26.25 3.42 -4.32
CA ASP A 27 25.99 3.81 -5.69
C ASP A 27 24.68 4.63 -5.76
N PRO A 28 24.73 5.90 -6.26
CA PRO A 28 23.54 6.70 -6.45
C PRO A 28 22.48 5.99 -7.29
N GLN A 29 22.88 5.27 -8.34
CA GLN A 29 21.93 4.57 -9.22
C GLN A 29 21.18 3.47 -8.46
N TRP A 30 21.90 2.67 -7.67
CA TRP A 30 21.28 1.62 -6.85
C TRP A 30 20.21 2.19 -5.90
N TYR A 31 20.47 3.33 -5.27
CA TYR A 31 19.50 4.00 -4.40
C TYR A 31 18.26 4.48 -5.17
N HIS A 32 18.45 5.07 -6.34
CA HIS A 32 17.36 5.55 -7.20
C HIS A 32 16.45 4.41 -7.66
N ASP A 33 17.01 3.23 -7.96
CA ASP A 33 16.24 2.11 -8.50
C ASP A 33 15.58 1.26 -7.41
N ASN A 34 16.21 1.12 -6.25
CA ASN A 34 15.75 0.19 -5.21
C ASN A 34 15.02 0.89 -4.05
N VAL A 35 15.43 2.09 -3.66
CA VAL A 35 14.91 2.76 -2.45
C VAL A 35 13.83 3.78 -2.79
N LEU A 36 14.03 4.61 -3.81
CA LEU A 36 13.06 5.66 -4.15
C LEU A 36 11.68 5.13 -4.56
N PRO A 37 11.55 4.05 -5.37
CA PRO A 37 10.23 3.56 -5.77
C PRO A 37 9.42 3.03 -4.59
N TYR A 38 10.09 2.60 -3.52
CA TYR A 38 9.43 2.18 -2.29
C TYR A 38 8.77 3.35 -1.55
N LYS A 39 9.29 4.58 -1.67
CA LYS A 39 8.66 5.78 -1.12
C LYS A 39 7.26 5.96 -1.68
N ASP A 40 7.09 5.78 -2.99
CA ASP A 40 5.79 5.98 -3.65
C ASP A 40 4.80 4.84 -3.38
N ARG A 41 5.29 3.67 -2.94
CA ARG A 41 4.44 2.56 -2.47
C ARG A 41 4.03 2.70 -1.00
N LEU A 42 4.94 3.14 -0.14
CA LEU A 42 4.65 3.29 1.30
C LEU A 42 3.80 4.53 1.59
N PHE A 43 4.06 5.63 0.90
CA PHE A 43 3.36 6.88 1.11
C PHE A 43 2.33 7.10 0.01
N ARG A 44 1.10 7.46 0.38
CA ARG A 44 0.12 7.90 -0.62
C ARG A 44 0.70 9.09 -1.39
N PRO A 45 0.45 9.20 -2.70
CA PRO A 45 0.91 10.33 -3.49
C PRO A 45 0.56 11.65 -2.79
N ILE A 46 1.48 12.61 -2.80
CA ILE A 46 1.33 13.90 -2.12
C ILE A 46 0.06 14.63 -2.58
N ASP A 47 -0.33 14.44 -3.85
CA ASP A 47 -1.56 15.01 -4.42
C ASP A 47 -2.85 14.46 -3.76
N GLN A 48 -2.79 13.26 -3.18
CA GLN A 48 -3.91 12.64 -2.47
C GLN A 48 -3.90 12.97 -0.97
N THR A 49 -2.86 13.63 -0.49
CA THR A 49 -2.79 14.09 0.90
C THR A 49 -3.43 15.48 0.97
N HIS A 50 -4.51 15.61 1.75
CA HIS A 50 -5.19 16.90 1.95
C HIS A 50 -4.20 17.93 2.52
N ARG A 51 -3.69 18.80 1.66
CA ARG A 51 -2.63 19.76 1.99
C ARG A 51 -3.14 20.99 2.73
N TYR A 52 -4.44 21.28 2.62
CA TYR A 52 -5.09 22.41 3.26
C TYR A 52 -6.06 21.89 4.32
N LEU A 53 -5.66 21.97 5.58
CA LEU A 53 -6.54 21.69 6.70
C LEU A 53 -7.20 23.00 7.13
N PRO A 54 -8.54 23.06 7.24
CA PRO A 54 -9.21 24.24 7.76
C PRO A 54 -8.75 24.48 9.20
N THR A 55 -8.25 25.69 9.46
CA THR A 55 -7.79 26.09 10.80
C THR A 55 -8.91 26.70 11.64
N ASP A 56 -9.97 27.19 10.97
CA ASP A 56 -11.12 27.81 11.61
C ASP A 56 -12.23 26.80 11.94
N GLN A 57 -12.91 26.99 13.08
CA GLN A 57 -13.89 26.04 13.62
C GLN A 57 -15.14 25.93 12.74
N GLU A 58 -15.58 27.03 12.12
CA GLU A 58 -16.71 27.00 11.19
C GLU A 58 -16.36 26.25 9.91
N ALA A 59 -15.17 26.51 9.35
CA ALA A 59 -14.67 25.79 8.18
C ALA A 59 -14.53 24.28 8.44
N VAL A 60 -14.07 23.88 9.63
CA VAL A 60 -14.01 22.46 10.04
C VAL A 60 -15.39 21.83 10.07
N ARG A 61 -16.40 22.51 10.65
CA ARG A 61 -17.77 21.98 10.71
C ARG A 61 -18.36 21.79 9.32
N ASN A 62 -18.14 22.74 8.41
CA ASN A 62 -18.61 22.67 7.03
C ASN A 62 -17.94 21.55 6.23
N GLU A 63 -16.62 21.33 6.40
CA GLU A 63 -15.94 20.19 5.77
C GLU A 63 -16.43 18.85 6.34
N LEU A 64 -16.69 18.79 7.65
CA LEU A 64 -17.23 17.57 8.28
C LEU A 64 -18.63 17.20 7.79
N THR A 65 -19.51 18.18 7.61
CA THR A 65 -20.85 17.92 7.05
C THR A 65 -20.75 17.45 5.60
N ARG A 66 -19.87 18.05 4.78
CA ARG A 66 -19.56 17.60 3.42
C ARG A 66 -19.09 16.15 3.38
N ILE A 67 -18.09 15.80 4.21
CA ILE A 67 -17.53 14.44 4.28
C ILE A 67 -18.58 13.42 4.75
N LYS A 68 -19.44 13.79 5.71
CA LYS A 68 -20.52 12.92 6.18
C LYS A 68 -21.54 12.64 5.07
N ALA A 69 -21.95 13.65 4.32
CA ALA A 69 -22.87 13.50 3.20
C ALA A 69 -22.29 12.58 2.12
N GLU A 70 -21.02 12.78 1.75
CA GLU A 70 -20.32 11.97 0.76
C GLU A 70 -20.21 10.49 1.18
N LYS A 71 -19.92 10.23 2.46
CA LYS A 71 -19.87 8.86 2.99
C LYS A 71 -21.24 8.18 2.99
N LEU A 72 -22.30 8.93 3.28
CA LEU A 72 -23.66 8.40 3.29
C LEU A 72 -24.10 8.02 1.87
N ALA A 73 -23.84 8.87 0.87
CA ALA A 73 -24.09 8.57 -0.53
C ALA A 73 -23.37 7.29 -1.00
N ARG A 74 -22.05 7.19 -0.78
CA ARG A 74 -21.27 5.98 -1.13
C ARG A 74 -21.70 4.71 -0.38
N ARG A 75 -22.38 4.86 0.76
CA ARG A 75 -22.92 3.72 1.49
C ARG A 75 -24.21 3.24 0.85
N MET A 76 -25.09 4.16 0.48
CA MET A 76 -26.33 3.85 -0.23
C MET A 76 -26.05 3.17 -1.57
N GLU A 77 -25.11 3.71 -2.37
CA GLU A 77 -24.69 3.09 -3.64
C GLU A 77 -24.22 1.63 -3.46
N ARG A 78 -23.40 1.36 -2.43
CA ARG A 78 -22.96 -0.01 -2.12
C ARG A 78 -24.08 -0.92 -1.65
N GLU A 79 -25.06 -0.40 -0.92
CA GLU A 79 -26.22 -1.16 -0.47
C GLU A 79 -27.16 -1.48 -1.65
N GLU A 80 -27.32 -0.56 -2.60
CA GLU A 80 -28.06 -0.78 -3.86
C GLU A 80 -27.38 -1.81 -4.76
N GLU A 81 -26.06 -1.71 -4.95
CA GLU A 81 -25.27 -2.70 -5.70
C GLU A 81 -25.35 -4.09 -5.06
N ALA A 82 -25.30 -4.18 -3.74
CA ALA A 82 -25.43 -5.45 -3.01
C ALA A 82 -26.83 -6.06 -3.15
N GLN A 83 -27.88 -5.23 -3.15
CA GLN A 83 -29.27 -5.69 -3.36
C GLN A 83 -29.52 -6.14 -4.82
N ALA A 84 -28.91 -5.46 -5.79
CA ALA A 84 -28.97 -5.85 -7.20
C ALA A 84 -28.26 -7.19 -7.46
N GLN A 85 -27.14 -7.46 -6.77
CA GLN A 85 -26.40 -8.72 -6.87
C GLN A 85 -27.06 -9.87 -6.08
N ALA A 86 -27.81 -9.57 -5.02
CA ALA A 86 -28.52 -10.57 -4.21
C ALA A 86 -29.85 -11.04 -4.81
N SER A 87 -30.29 -10.46 -5.94
CA SER A 87 -31.44 -10.95 -6.70
C SER A 87 -31.01 -12.15 -7.57
N PRO A 88 -31.46 -13.39 -7.29
CA PRO A 88 -31.03 -14.55 -8.05
C PRO A 88 -31.55 -14.47 -9.50
N PRO A 89 -30.74 -14.85 -10.51
CA PRO A 89 -31.25 -15.00 -11.86
C PRO A 89 -32.35 -16.07 -11.84
N GLN A 90 -33.55 -15.71 -12.31
CA GLN A 90 -34.66 -16.63 -12.53
C GLN A 90 -34.31 -17.57 -13.69
N THR A 91 -33.40 -18.51 -13.43
CA THR A 91 -33.03 -19.57 -14.38
C THR A 91 -34.12 -20.63 -14.40
N SER A 92 -34.93 -20.56 -15.45
CA SER A 92 -35.74 -21.61 -16.07
C SER A 92 -35.52 -23.03 -15.52
N GLN A 93 -36.40 -23.48 -14.61
CA GLN A 93 -36.58 -24.89 -14.22
C GLN A 93 -37.25 -25.74 -15.32
N GLY A 94 -36.89 -25.54 -16.60
CA GLY A 94 -37.53 -26.22 -17.73
C GLY A 94 -36.79 -27.47 -18.21
N TRP A 95 -35.46 -27.49 -18.11
CA TRP A 95 -34.65 -28.47 -18.83
C TRP A 95 -34.34 -29.76 -18.04
N LEU A 96 -34.53 -29.76 -16.71
CA LEU A 96 -34.19 -30.91 -15.85
C LEU A 96 -35.28 -32.01 -15.83
N ARG A 97 -36.45 -31.79 -16.42
CA ARG A 97 -37.58 -32.75 -16.39
C ARG A 97 -37.70 -33.62 -17.65
N SER A 98 -36.86 -33.44 -18.67
CA SER A 98 -36.95 -34.20 -19.94
C SER A 98 -35.98 -35.38 -20.05
N TRP A 99 -35.25 -35.70 -18.97
CA TRP A 99 -34.22 -36.76 -18.96
C TRP A 99 -34.45 -37.77 -17.84
N TRP A 100 -35.72 -38.10 -17.60
CA TRP A 100 -36.16 -39.25 -16.82
C TRP A 100 -37.54 -39.68 -17.30
#